data_AF-A0A0K8S1J7-F1
#
_entry.id   AF-A0A0K8S1J7-F1
#
_cell.length_a   1.000
_cell.length_b   1.000
_cell.length_c   1.000
_cell.angle_alpha   90.00
_cell.angle_beta   90.00
_cell.angle_gamma   90.00
#
_symmetry.space_group_name_H-M   'P 1'
#
loop_
_entity.id
_entity.type
_entity.pdbx_description
1 polymer ?
#
loop_
_entity_poly.entity_id
_entity_poly.type
_entity_poly.pdbx_seq_one_letter_code
_entity_poly.pdbx_strand_id
1 'polypeptide(L)'
;MVEAWYMDDSREDPRKPHRPEPERPVSLEQLSRLGVFYWKLDADSYETDPELAKIRKEKKYSWMDIITISKDMLPNYEEKIKIFYEEHLHLDDEIRYILEGSGYFDVRDKDDKWIRIAMEKGDMITLPAGIYHRFTLDESNYVKAMRLFVGEPVWTAHNRPADHFPARAQYQQFLSQMVQ
;
A
#
# COMPACT_ATOMS: atom_id res chain seq x y z
N MET A 1 -2.09 15.57 5.79
CA MET A 1 -2.95 14.86 4.83
C MET A 1 -2.02 14.00 4.01
N VAL A 2 -2.36 12.75 3.74
CA VAL A 2 -1.47 11.86 2.95
C VAL A 2 -1.16 12.49 1.59
N GLU A 3 0.08 12.38 1.16
CA GLU A 3 0.51 12.87 -0.16
C GLU A 3 0.58 11.71 -1.15
N ALA A 4 0.08 11.95 -2.37
CA ALA A 4 0.25 11.04 -3.49
C ALA A 4 0.49 11.83 -4.78
N TRP A 5 1.27 11.27 -5.70
CA TRP A 5 1.65 11.91 -6.95
C TRP A 5 1.94 10.88 -8.05
N TYR A 6 1.76 11.27 -9.31
CA TYR A 6 2.32 10.49 -10.42
C TYR A 6 3.84 10.53 -10.38
N MET A 7 4.51 9.45 -10.74
CA MET A 7 5.97 9.39 -10.74
C MET A 7 6.61 9.96 -12.02
N ASP A 8 7.86 10.39 -11.93
CA ASP A 8 8.74 10.62 -13.08
C ASP A 8 9.19 9.29 -13.74
N ASP A 9 9.88 9.38 -14.88
CA ASP A 9 10.41 8.21 -15.63
C ASP A 9 11.85 7.85 -15.22
N SER A 10 12.37 8.44 -14.13
CA SER A 10 13.74 8.20 -13.69
C SER A 10 13.94 6.79 -13.18
N ARG A 11 15.13 6.23 -13.45
CA ARG A 11 15.57 4.91 -12.92
C ARG A 11 16.60 5.06 -11.81
N GLU A 12 16.66 6.24 -11.20
CA GLU A 12 17.47 6.48 -10.02
C GLU A 12 16.99 5.65 -8.81
N ASP A 13 17.60 5.91 -7.65
CA ASP A 13 17.27 5.22 -6.40
C ASP A 13 15.76 5.26 -6.13
N PRO A 14 15.08 4.09 -6.10
CA PRO A 14 13.62 4.01 -5.96
C PRO A 14 13.09 4.59 -4.65
N ARG A 15 13.97 4.81 -3.66
CA ARG A 15 13.66 5.42 -2.36
C ARG A 15 13.50 6.93 -2.42
N LYS A 16 13.93 7.59 -3.50
CA LYS A 16 13.73 9.04 -3.70
C LYS A 16 12.25 9.36 -3.96
N PRO A 17 11.80 10.61 -3.80
CA PRO A 17 10.40 10.95 -4.06
C PRO A 17 9.91 10.70 -5.50
N HIS A 18 10.77 10.83 -6.52
CA HIS A 18 10.40 10.65 -7.93
C HIS A 18 9.20 11.51 -8.38
N ARG A 19 9.16 12.78 -7.94
CA ARG A 19 8.13 13.74 -8.36
C ARG A 19 8.45 14.28 -9.77
N PRO A 20 7.50 14.26 -10.71
CA PRO A 20 7.69 14.82 -12.04
C PRO A 20 7.72 16.35 -11.98
N GLU A 21 8.33 16.95 -13.00
CA GLU A 21 8.30 18.38 -13.23
C GLU A 21 7.55 18.65 -14.56
N PRO A 22 6.40 19.36 -14.54
CA PRO A 22 5.72 19.92 -13.38
C PRO A 22 5.07 18.87 -12.47
N GLU A 23 4.83 19.23 -11.20
CA GLU A 23 4.18 18.34 -10.23
C GLU A 23 2.80 17.87 -10.71
N ARG A 24 2.48 16.61 -10.40
CA ARG A 24 1.21 15.97 -10.75
C ARG A 24 0.61 15.25 -9.53
N PRO A 25 0.04 16.00 -8.56
CA PRO A 25 -0.53 15.42 -7.35
C PRO A 25 -1.76 14.56 -7.65
N VAL A 26 -2.04 13.62 -6.76
CA VAL A 26 -3.20 12.71 -6.80
C VAL A 26 -3.98 12.85 -5.51
N SER A 27 -5.29 13.11 -5.61
CA SER A 27 -6.17 13.25 -4.46
C SER A 27 -6.63 11.91 -3.88
N LEU A 28 -7.07 11.91 -2.62
CA LEU A 28 -7.74 10.77 -2.00
C LEU A 28 -8.97 10.30 -2.79
N GLU A 29 -9.70 11.22 -3.43
CA GLU A 29 -10.83 10.87 -4.28
C GLU A 29 -10.36 10.07 -5.51
N GLN A 30 -9.27 10.47 -6.15
CA GLN A 30 -8.69 9.72 -7.26
C GLN A 30 -8.22 8.33 -6.82
N LEU A 31 -7.58 8.21 -5.66
CA LEU A 31 -7.20 6.91 -5.08
C LEU A 31 -8.42 6.02 -4.79
N SER A 32 -9.50 6.59 -4.26
CA SER A 32 -10.73 5.83 -3.98
C SER A 32 -11.37 5.26 -5.25
N ARG A 33 -11.22 5.93 -6.41
CA ARG A 33 -11.67 5.42 -7.71
C ARG A 33 -10.83 4.24 -8.22
N LEU A 34 -9.65 4.02 -7.63
CA LEU A 34 -8.81 2.83 -7.81
C LEU A 34 -9.08 1.75 -6.75
N GLY A 35 -10.04 1.98 -5.83
CA GLY A 35 -10.35 1.09 -4.72
C GLY A 35 -9.38 1.20 -3.54
N VAL A 36 -8.46 2.18 -3.57
CA VAL A 36 -7.51 2.45 -2.50
C VAL A 36 -8.18 3.32 -1.44
N PHE A 37 -8.27 2.81 -0.21
CA PHE A 37 -8.90 3.52 0.91
C PHE A 37 -7.86 3.93 1.97
N TYR A 38 -8.12 5.07 2.61
CA TYR A 38 -7.20 5.71 3.55
C TYR A 38 -7.91 6.17 4.81
N TRP A 39 -7.23 6.07 5.96
CA TRP A 39 -7.62 6.65 7.24
C TRP A 39 -6.40 7.28 7.93
N LYS A 40 -6.63 8.38 8.67
CA LYS A 40 -5.66 8.94 9.61
C LYS A 40 -6.06 8.56 11.03
N LEU A 41 -5.15 7.96 11.78
CA LEU A 41 -5.35 7.48 13.14
C LEU A 41 -4.21 7.93 14.06
N ASP A 42 -4.42 7.82 15.37
CA ASP A 42 -3.39 8.06 16.37
C ASP A 42 -2.55 6.80 16.60
N ALA A 43 -1.37 6.74 15.96
CA ALA A 43 -0.46 5.61 16.06
C ALA A 43 0.13 5.41 17.46
N ASP A 44 0.10 6.41 18.34
CA ASP A 44 0.58 6.25 19.72
C ASP A 44 -0.38 5.42 20.57
N SER A 45 -1.65 5.34 20.19
CA SER A 45 -2.69 4.58 20.89
C SER A 45 -3.14 3.30 20.16
N TYR A 46 -2.36 2.79 19.19
CA TYR A 46 -2.76 1.66 18.33
C TYR A 46 -3.23 0.39 19.05
N GLU A 47 -2.82 0.17 20.32
CA GLU A 47 -3.22 -0.99 21.13
C GLU A 47 -4.64 -0.86 21.69
N THR A 48 -5.13 0.38 21.88
CA THR A 48 -6.41 0.69 22.54
C THR A 48 -7.30 1.66 21.76
N ASP A 49 -6.89 2.07 20.56
CA ASP A 49 -7.59 3.06 19.74
C ASP A 49 -9.01 2.58 19.34
N PRO A 50 -10.08 3.25 19.82
CA PRO A 50 -11.45 2.90 19.46
C PRO A 50 -11.77 3.14 17.98
N GLU A 51 -11.10 4.08 17.30
CA GLU A 51 -11.33 4.32 15.87
C GLU A 51 -10.72 3.20 15.02
N LEU A 52 -9.51 2.73 15.34
CA LEU A 52 -8.98 1.51 14.75
C LEU A 52 -9.92 0.32 14.97
N ALA A 53 -10.42 0.13 16.20
CA ALA A 53 -11.36 -0.96 16.51
C ALA A 53 -12.65 -0.88 15.67
N LYS A 54 -13.18 0.33 15.46
CA LYS A 54 -14.35 0.58 14.62
C LYS A 54 -14.09 0.21 13.16
N ILE A 55 -12.97 0.69 12.58
CA ILE A 55 -12.58 0.36 11.20
C ILE A 55 -12.43 -1.15 11.04
N ARG A 56 -11.73 -1.82 11.97
CA ARG A 56 -11.54 -3.28 11.94
C ARG A 56 -12.87 -4.02 11.98
N LYS A 57 -13.83 -3.57 12.79
CA LYS A 57 -15.17 -4.17 12.87
C LYS A 57 -15.96 -3.97 11.57
N GLU A 58 -15.99 -2.76 11.03
CA GLU A 58 -16.72 -2.43 9.80
C GLU A 58 -16.17 -3.17 8.57
N LYS A 59 -14.83 -3.25 8.48
CA LYS A 59 -14.13 -3.90 7.37
C LYS A 59 -13.82 -5.39 7.60
N LYS A 60 -14.17 -5.92 8.78
CA LYS A 60 -13.93 -7.31 9.21
C LYS A 60 -12.44 -7.70 9.23
N TYR A 61 -11.56 -6.76 9.58
CA TYR A 61 -10.12 -7.01 9.78
C TYR A 61 -9.88 -7.75 11.10
N SER A 62 -10.11 -9.07 11.07
CA SER A 62 -10.09 -9.94 12.24
C SER A 62 -8.69 -10.34 12.70
N TRP A 63 -7.69 -10.26 11.83
CA TRP A 63 -6.30 -10.64 12.13
C TRP A 63 -5.36 -9.44 12.04
N MET A 64 -4.32 -9.41 12.88
CA MET A 64 -3.23 -8.44 12.78
C MET A 64 -1.92 -8.96 13.35
N ASP A 65 -0.80 -8.41 12.87
CA ASP A 65 0.50 -8.48 13.51
C ASP A 65 1.30 -7.19 13.25
N ILE A 66 2.49 -7.10 13.85
CA ILE A 66 3.41 -5.98 13.67
C ILE A 66 4.66 -6.47 12.93
N ILE A 67 5.06 -5.73 11.90
CA ILE A 67 6.33 -5.91 11.21
C ILE A 67 7.19 -4.66 11.34
N THR A 68 8.48 -4.85 11.60
CA THR A 68 9.48 -3.77 11.53
C THR A 68 10.40 -4.05 10.36
N ILE A 69 10.45 -3.13 9.41
CA ILE A 69 11.30 -3.19 8.23
C ILE A 69 12.46 -2.22 8.45
N SER A 70 13.59 -2.77 8.86
CA SER A 70 14.88 -2.11 8.90
C SER A 70 15.96 -3.13 8.61
N LYS A 71 17.14 -2.65 8.21
CA LYS A 71 18.28 -3.53 7.87
C LYS A 71 18.67 -4.45 9.02
N ASP A 72 18.57 -3.96 10.25
CA ASP A 72 19.03 -4.68 11.45
C ASP A 72 17.93 -5.56 12.08
N MET A 73 16.65 -5.23 11.87
CA MET A 73 15.53 -5.88 12.56
C MET A 73 14.77 -6.90 11.70
N LEU A 74 14.85 -6.80 10.36
CA LEU A 74 14.09 -7.68 9.47
C LEU A 74 14.95 -8.87 9.02
N PRO A 75 14.58 -10.13 9.36
CA PRO A 75 15.26 -11.30 8.82
C PRO A 75 15.15 -11.35 7.29
N ASN A 76 16.26 -11.69 6.63
CA ASN A 76 16.39 -11.70 5.17
C ASN A 76 16.03 -10.35 4.52
N TYR A 77 16.37 -9.23 5.18
CA TYR A 77 16.07 -7.87 4.74
C TYR A 77 16.29 -7.64 3.24
N GLU A 78 17.49 -7.95 2.73
CA GLU A 78 17.86 -7.69 1.32
C GLU A 78 17.02 -8.49 0.31
N GLU A 79 16.53 -9.67 0.68
CA GLU A 79 15.64 -10.46 -0.15
C GLU A 79 14.20 -9.93 -0.06
N LYS A 80 13.73 -9.62 1.16
CA LYS A 80 12.37 -9.14 1.38
C LYS A 80 12.11 -7.79 0.73
N ILE A 81 13.04 -6.83 0.82
CA ILE A 81 12.85 -5.52 0.16
C ILE A 81 12.75 -5.65 -1.36
N LYS A 82 13.43 -6.63 -1.97
CA LYS A 82 13.31 -6.90 -3.41
C LYS A 82 11.94 -7.47 -3.75
N ILE A 83 11.45 -8.41 -2.95
CA ILE A 83 10.11 -8.98 -3.12
C ILE A 83 9.04 -7.89 -2.99
N PHE A 84 9.16 -7.02 -1.98
CA PHE A 84 8.21 -5.93 -1.78
C PHE A 84 8.20 -4.92 -2.94
N TYR A 85 9.36 -4.66 -3.54
CA TYR A 85 9.49 -3.67 -4.61
C TYR A 85 9.18 -4.20 -6.02
N GLU A 86 9.27 -5.51 -6.24
CA GLU A 86 8.82 -6.13 -7.49
C GLU A 86 7.32 -5.86 -7.69
N GLU A 87 6.90 -5.47 -8.89
CA GLU A 87 5.48 -5.20 -9.15
C GLU A 87 4.66 -6.49 -9.02
N HIS A 88 3.69 -6.50 -8.11
CA HIS A 88 2.89 -7.68 -7.80
C HIS A 88 1.44 -7.34 -7.48
N LEU A 89 0.62 -8.39 -7.33
CA LEU A 89 -0.71 -8.32 -6.76
C LEU A 89 -0.92 -9.40 -5.69
N HIS A 90 -1.98 -9.22 -4.90
CA HIS A 90 -2.50 -10.20 -3.95
C HIS A 90 -3.92 -10.61 -4.32
N LEU A 91 -4.34 -11.77 -3.84
CA LEU A 91 -5.71 -12.29 -4.01
C LEU A 91 -6.67 -11.79 -2.93
N ASP A 92 -6.11 -11.19 -1.88
CA ASP A 92 -6.80 -10.54 -0.77
C ASP A 92 -6.33 -9.08 -0.69
N ASP A 93 -7.04 -8.26 0.08
CA ASP A 93 -6.67 -6.87 0.32
C ASP A 93 -5.34 -6.77 1.10
N GLU A 94 -4.47 -5.86 0.67
CA GLU A 94 -3.26 -5.51 1.41
C GLU A 94 -3.56 -4.32 2.33
N ILE A 95 -3.65 -4.58 3.64
CA ILE A 95 -3.94 -3.54 4.63
C ILE A 95 -2.70 -3.27 5.49
N ARG A 96 -2.34 -1.99 5.61
CA ARG A 96 -1.16 -1.53 6.37
C ARG A 96 -1.51 -0.28 7.16
N TYR A 97 -1.07 -0.25 8.41
CA TYR A 97 -1.18 0.91 9.29
C TYR A 97 0.19 1.25 9.85
N ILE A 98 0.72 2.43 9.51
CA ILE A 98 2.08 2.85 9.86
C ILE A 98 2.11 3.34 11.31
N LEU A 99 2.90 2.65 12.13
CA LEU A 99 3.07 2.96 13.55
C LEU A 99 4.27 3.88 13.78
N GLU A 100 5.36 3.67 13.04
CA GLU A 100 6.58 4.48 13.09
C GLU A 100 7.26 4.49 11.73
N GLY A 101 8.06 5.52 11.46
CA GLY A 101 8.77 5.67 10.18
C GLY A 101 7.85 5.96 9.01
N SER A 102 8.29 5.59 7.81
CA SER A 102 7.62 5.95 6.55
C SER A 102 8.06 5.08 5.37
N GLY A 103 7.30 5.15 4.29
CA GLY A 103 7.61 4.49 3.03
C GLY A 103 6.61 4.81 1.93
N TYR A 104 6.83 4.22 0.76
CA TYR A 104 6.02 4.43 -0.43
C TYR A 104 5.28 3.16 -0.84
N PHE A 105 3.99 3.29 -1.07
CA PHE A 105 3.23 2.35 -1.88
C PHE A 105 3.06 2.95 -3.27
N ASP A 106 3.55 2.27 -4.29
CA ASP A 106 3.27 2.64 -5.67
C ASP A 106 2.12 1.76 -6.19
N VAL A 107 1.13 2.35 -6.84
CA VAL A 107 -0.02 1.66 -7.44
C VAL A 107 -0.19 2.06 -8.90
N ARG A 108 -0.72 1.15 -9.72
CA ARG A 108 -1.11 1.45 -11.11
C ARG A 108 -2.45 2.19 -11.15
N ASP A 109 -2.51 3.28 -11.91
CA ASP A 109 -3.77 3.93 -12.28
C ASP A 109 -4.50 3.15 -13.40
N LYS A 110 -5.61 3.70 -13.90
CA LYS A 110 -6.40 3.08 -14.99
C LYS A 110 -5.67 3.02 -16.32
N ASP A 111 -4.70 3.91 -16.56
CA ASP A 111 -3.85 3.96 -17.75
C ASP A 111 -2.53 3.19 -17.55
N ASP A 112 -2.43 2.42 -16.46
CA ASP A 112 -1.25 1.66 -16.09
C ASP A 112 -0.01 2.53 -15.81
N LYS A 113 -0.21 3.76 -15.32
CA LYS A 113 0.85 4.68 -14.86
C LYS A 113 1.04 4.57 -13.36
N TRP A 114 2.27 4.76 -12.89
CA TRP A 114 2.58 4.71 -11.46
C TRP A 114 2.11 5.97 -10.73
N ILE A 115 1.39 5.75 -9.64
CA ILE A 115 1.10 6.73 -8.60
C ILE A 115 1.84 6.29 -7.33
N ARG A 116 2.68 7.17 -6.79
CA ARG A 116 3.35 7.00 -5.50
C ARG A 116 2.49 7.57 -4.39
N ILE A 117 2.33 6.82 -3.31
CA ILE A 117 1.60 7.21 -2.09
C ILE A 117 2.59 7.21 -0.93
N ALA A 118 2.85 8.39 -0.36
CA ALA A 118 3.71 8.55 0.79
C ALA A 118 2.95 8.26 2.08
N MET A 119 3.34 7.18 2.76
CA MET A 119 2.72 6.73 4.00
C MET A 119 3.66 7.02 5.17
N GLU A 120 3.16 7.73 6.17
CA GLU A 120 3.89 8.10 7.39
C GLU A 120 3.15 7.64 8.64
N LYS A 121 3.75 7.81 9.81
CA LYS A 121 3.13 7.52 11.12
C LYS A 121 1.68 8.01 11.20
N GLY A 122 0.78 7.10 11.60
CA GLY A 122 -0.65 7.37 11.74
C GLY A 122 -1.45 7.15 10.46
N ASP A 123 -0.82 6.85 9.33
CA ASP A 123 -1.52 6.57 8.08
C ASP A 123 -1.89 5.09 7.95
N MET A 124 -3.15 4.81 7.67
CA MET A 124 -3.66 3.48 7.37
C MET A 124 -4.19 3.43 5.94
N ILE A 125 -3.80 2.40 5.19
CA ILE A 125 -4.18 2.19 3.79
C ILE A 125 -4.72 0.77 3.57
N THR A 126 -5.64 0.64 2.63
CA THR A 126 -6.08 -0.65 2.07
C THR A 126 -5.90 -0.59 0.55
N LEU A 127 -5.08 -1.49 0.03
CA LEU A 127 -4.94 -1.74 -1.41
C LEU A 127 -5.84 -2.93 -1.77
N PRO A 128 -6.75 -2.80 -2.75
CA PRO A 128 -7.73 -3.84 -3.04
C PRO A 128 -7.09 -5.06 -3.70
N ALA A 129 -7.62 -6.25 -3.44
CA ALA A 129 -7.24 -7.47 -4.14
C ALA A 129 -7.19 -7.26 -5.67
N GLY A 130 -6.14 -7.75 -6.32
CA GLY A 130 -5.96 -7.63 -7.78
C GLY A 130 -5.38 -6.31 -8.29
N ILE A 131 -5.12 -5.31 -7.44
CA ILE A 131 -4.36 -4.11 -7.85
C ILE A 131 -2.88 -4.46 -8.03
N TYR A 132 -2.27 -3.97 -9.11
CA TYR A 132 -0.82 -4.01 -9.23
C TYR A 132 -0.20 -2.90 -8.39
N HIS A 133 0.70 -3.29 -7.50
CA HIS A 133 1.36 -2.41 -6.58
C HIS A 133 2.77 -2.90 -6.23
N ARG A 134 3.51 -2.06 -5.51
CA ARG A 134 4.79 -2.39 -4.88
C ARG A 134 5.02 -1.49 -3.68
N PHE A 135 5.92 -1.90 -2.80
CA PHE A 135 6.34 -1.14 -1.63
C PHE A 135 7.85 -0.91 -1.64
N THR A 136 8.27 0.30 -1.27
CA THR A 136 9.67 0.60 -0.92
C THR A 136 9.72 1.46 0.33
N LEU A 137 10.79 1.31 1.11
CA LEU A 137 11.18 2.34 2.07
C LEU A 137 11.49 3.64 1.30
N ASP A 138 11.35 4.77 1.98
CA ASP A 138 11.93 6.03 1.53
C ASP A 138 13.40 6.15 2.01
N GLU A 139 14.00 7.32 1.83
CA GLU A 139 15.39 7.60 2.20
C GLU A 139 15.66 7.50 3.72
N SER A 140 14.63 7.44 4.58
CA SER A 140 14.78 7.19 6.02
C SER A 140 15.12 5.73 6.35
N ASN A 141 14.83 4.79 5.43
CA ASN A 141 15.15 3.38 5.53
C ASN A 141 14.52 2.65 6.75
N TYR A 142 13.40 3.14 7.26
CA TYR A 142 12.73 2.56 8.42
C TYR A 142 11.21 2.67 8.34
N VAL A 143 10.51 1.55 8.56
CA VAL A 143 9.08 1.57 8.86
C VAL A 143 8.72 0.47 9.86
N LYS A 144 7.80 0.78 10.78
CA LYS A 144 7.09 -0.18 11.61
C LYS A 144 5.62 -0.10 11.25
N ALA A 145 5.05 -1.20 10.79
CA ALA A 145 3.68 -1.26 10.33
C ALA A 145 2.91 -2.37 11.02
N MET A 146 1.67 -2.07 11.39
CA MET A 146 0.66 -3.08 11.64
C MET A 146 0.14 -3.59 10.29
N ARG A 147 0.12 -4.91 10.13
CA ARG A 147 -0.54 -5.56 8.99
C ARG A 147 -1.87 -6.10 9.46
N LEU A 148 -2.92 -5.91 8.67
CA LEU A 148 -4.27 -6.38 9.01
C LEU A 148 -4.83 -7.26 7.90
N PHE A 149 -5.65 -8.25 8.25
CA PHE A 149 -6.25 -9.20 7.30
C PHE A 149 -7.71 -9.51 7.65
N VAL A 150 -8.49 -9.85 6.62
CA VAL A 150 -9.78 -10.52 6.77
C VAL A 150 -9.52 -12.03 6.87
N GLY A 151 -9.78 -12.62 8.03
CA GLY A 151 -9.46 -14.03 8.28
C GLY A 151 -7.97 -14.32 8.50
N GLU A 152 -7.56 -15.57 8.30
CA GLU A 152 -6.16 -16.01 8.37
C GLU A 152 -5.36 -15.46 7.18
N PRO A 153 -4.16 -14.90 7.39
CA PRO A 153 -3.47 -14.17 6.34
C PRO A 153 -2.79 -15.09 5.32
N VAL A 154 -2.89 -14.71 4.04
CA VAL A 154 -2.10 -15.29 2.94
C VAL A 154 -1.28 -14.16 2.31
N TRP A 155 0.04 -14.22 2.47
CA TRP A 155 0.97 -13.14 2.06
C TRP A 155 1.52 -13.30 0.64
N THR A 156 1.06 -14.29 -0.12
CA THR A 156 1.68 -14.65 -1.39
C THR A 156 1.56 -13.52 -2.39
N ALA A 157 2.71 -12.97 -2.78
CA ALA A 157 2.82 -12.00 -3.88
C ALA A 157 2.84 -12.74 -5.21
N HIS A 158 2.01 -12.28 -6.15
CA HIS A 158 2.02 -12.75 -7.53
C HIS A 158 2.59 -11.66 -8.42
N ASN A 159 3.86 -11.80 -8.79
CA ASN A 159 4.55 -10.82 -9.63
C ASN A 159 3.86 -10.70 -10.98
N ARG A 160 3.83 -9.48 -11.52
CA ARG A 160 3.30 -9.21 -12.85
C ARG A 160 4.17 -9.92 -13.92
N PRO A 161 3.59 -10.60 -14.92
CA PRO A 161 2.15 -10.73 -15.23
C PRO A 161 1.42 -11.74 -14.35
N ALA A 162 0.28 -11.33 -13.80
CA ALA A 162 -0.61 -12.13 -12.95
C ALA A 162 -2.09 -12.00 -13.37
N ASP A 163 -2.35 -11.69 -14.64
CA ASP A 163 -3.70 -11.34 -15.13
C ASP A 163 -4.70 -12.51 -15.19
N HIS A 164 -4.22 -13.75 -15.01
CA HIS A 164 -5.04 -14.94 -15.03
C HIS A 164 -5.83 -15.18 -13.73
N PHE A 165 -5.53 -14.45 -12.65
CA PHE A 165 -6.23 -14.62 -11.38
C PHE A 165 -7.64 -13.99 -11.39
N PRO A 166 -8.66 -14.67 -10.80
CA PRO A 166 -10.01 -14.12 -10.70
C PRO A 166 -10.08 -12.76 -9.97
N ALA A 167 -9.26 -12.57 -8.92
CA ALA A 167 -9.20 -11.30 -8.19
C ALA A 167 -8.82 -10.12 -9.11
N ARG A 168 -7.87 -10.33 -10.04
CA ARG A 168 -7.49 -9.33 -11.04
C ARG A 168 -8.63 -9.02 -12.01
N ALA A 169 -9.33 -10.04 -12.49
CA ALA A 169 -10.48 -9.86 -13.38
C ALA A 169 -11.63 -9.10 -12.70
N GLN A 170 -11.91 -9.40 -11.43
CA GLN A 170 -12.90 -8.67 -10.62
C GLN A 170 -12.48 -7.21 -10.39
N TYR A 171 -11.21 -6.98 -10.08
CA TYR A 171 -10.67 -5.63 -9.94
C TYR A 171 -10.79 -4.81 -11.24
N GLN A 172 -10.50 -5.41 -12.39
CA GLN A 172 -10.69 -4.77 -13.70
C GLN A 172 -12.17 -4.42 -13.97
N GLN A 173 -13.10 -5.32 -13.59
CA GLN A 173 -14.54 -5.03 -13.68
C GLN A 173 -14.93 -3.86 -12.77
N PHE A 174 -14.44 -3.81 -11.54
CA PHE A 174 -14.63 -2.68 -10.63
C PHE A 174 -14.15 -1.36 -11.25
N LEU A 175 -12.92 -1.33 -11.81
CA LEU A 175 -12.38 -0.12 -12.44
C LEU A 175 -13.24 0.37 -13.62
N SER A 176 -13.86 -0.55 -14.36
CA SER A 176 -14.73 -0.23 -15.51
C SER A 176 -16.07 0.38 -15.09
N GLN A 177 -16.61 -0.01 -13.94
CA GLN A 177 -17.89 0.49 -13.42
C GLN A 177 -17.75 1.89 -12.83
N MET A 178 -16.59 2.22 -12.27
CA MET A 178 -16.27 3.55 -11.71
C MET A 178 -15.98 4.62 -12.80
N VAL A 179 -16.36 4.38 -14.06
CA VAL A 179 -16.24 5.31 -15.21
C VAL A 179 -17.61 5.90 -15.61
N GLN A 180 -18.71 5.40 -15.03
CA GLN A 180 -20.05 6.03 -15.13
C GLN A 180 -20.29 6.99 -13.98
#